data_AF-A0A0S3S4M5-F1
#
_entry.id   AF-A0A0S3S4M5-F1
#
_cell.length_a   1.000
_cell.length_b   1.000
_cell.length_c   1.000
_cell.angle_alpha   90.00
_cell.angle_beta   90.00
_cell.angle_gamma   90.00
#
_symmetry.space_group_name_H-M   'P 1'
#
loop_
_entity.id
_entity.type
_entity.pdbx_description
1 polymer ?
#
loop_
_entity_poly.entity_id
_entity_poly.type
_entity_poly.pdbx_seq_one_letter_code
_entity_poly.pdbx_strand_id
1 'polypeptide(L)'
;MYSSIFSSVVSPTILAHSSAPPRIHPSTPNLNHHIVVSTTKSVAPSTQTATLHTLFHHPQQLRNTTESVPQHQILNSGFTQMFGSTIVVDPLSFRILAHSENTCKILGISPFDLCGADALSLFTRSSALLLEKAFKAREVNLKNPVLIQSRTSGEAFYGILHRINAGIVVDLEPASWTENPVLSSFECGGSDVKLLCNSVVETVSEMTGYDRVMVYKFHEDEHGEVVAERKRPDLKPYMGLHFPAGDIPEASRVSFLHNRVRMIVDRDASPVRVVHDETLVEAVCLTGSTLRAPHGCHVEYMANMGCVASLVISVVVDGGDGSMKLWGLIICHHASPKCLSFPLRRACESLVQAFGKGLKMEKSSALCFR
;
A
#
# COMPACT_ATOMS: atom_id res chain seq x y z
N MET A 1 28.53 -9.90 56.80
CA MET A 1 27.80 -9.72 58.08
C MET A 1 26.50 -8.99 57.74
N TYR A 2 25.29 -9.46 58.00
CA TYR A 2 24.72 -10.79 58.31
C TYR A 2 23.58 -10.98 57.28
N SER A 3 23.40 -12.12 56.58
CA SER A 3 22.53 -13.27 56.94
C SER A 3 21.04 -12.88 57.18
N SER A 4 20.00 -13.67 56.88
CA SER A 4 19.87 -15.02 56.28
C SER A 4 18.36 -15.28 56.01
N ILE A 5 17.95 -15.82 54.85
CA ILE A 5 17.53 -17.23 54.59
C ILE A 5 16.38 -17.76 55.46
N PHE A 6 15.28 -18.21 54.82
CA PHE A 6 14.51 -19.49 54.95
C PHE A 6 13.15 -19.26 54.23
N SER A 7 12.64 -20.02 53.24
CA SER A 7 12.64 -21.45 52.84
C SER A 7 11.40 -22.24 53.32
N SER A 8 11.12 -23.35 52.61
CA SER A 8 9.95 -24.26 52.60
C SER A 8 8.63 -23.68 52.01
N VAL A 9 7.95 -24.28 51.01
CA VAL A 9 7.69 -25.69 50.59
C VAL A 9 6.69 -26.42 51.48
N VAL A 10 5.55 -26.86 50.90
CA VAL A 10 4.88 -28.17 51.06
C VAL A 10 3.61 -28.21 50.17
N SER A 11 3.48 -29.25 49.35
CA SER A 11 2.21 -29.71 48.75
C SER A 11 1.66 -30.90 49.54
N PRO A 12 0.34 -31.19 49.50
CA PRO A 12 -0.05 -32.56 49.13
C PRO A 12 -1.37 -32.71 48.32
N THR A 13 -1.25 -33.28 47.12
CA THR A 13 -1.70 -34.64 46.75
C THR A 13 -3.13 -35.17 47.09
N ILE A 14 -3.96 -35.25 46.04
CA ILE A 14 -4.91 -36.36 45.63
C ILE A 14 -6.21 -36.67 46.42
N LEU A 15 -7.34 -36.68 45.66
CA LEU A 15 -8.40 -37.71 45.52
C LEU A 15 -9.37 -37.18 44.41
N ALA A 16 -9.61 -37.74 43.22
CA ALA A 16 -9.76 -39.10 42.65
C ALA A 16 -11.21 -39.67 42.66
N HIS A 17 -11.96 -39.46 41.57
CA HIS A 17 -13.09 -40.25 41.01
C HIS A 17 -13.28 -39.75 39.55
N SER A 18 -13.20 -40.49 38.43
CA SER A 18 -13.52 -41.88 38.03
C SER A 18 -15.00 -42.17 37.75
N SER A 19 -15.39 -42.15 36.46
CA SER A 19 -16.30 -43.15 35.84
C SER A 19 -16.49 -42.97 34.32
N ALA A 20 -16.32 -44.05 33.55
CA ALA A 20 -16.78 -44.28 32.16
C ALA A 20 -16.68 -45.81 31.89
N PRO A 21 -17.22 -46.37 30.78
CA PRO A 21 -18.44 -46.10 30.00
C PRO A 21 -19.39 -47.34 30.05
N PRO A 22 -20.29 -47.58 29.06
CA PRO A 22 -20.18 -48.84 28.31
C PRO A 22 -20.55 -48.77 26.80
N ARG A 23 -20.55 -49.93 26.11
CA ARG A 23 -20.80 -50.16 24.66
C ARG A 23 -22.21 -50.82 24.44
N ILE A 24 -22.71 -51.25 23.26
CA ILE A 24 -22.06 -51.71 22.01
C ILE A 24 -23.01 -51.73 20.76
N HIS A 25 -22.47 -52.22 19.63
CA HIS A 25 -22.97 -52.56 18.27
C HIS A 25 -24.31 -53.36 18.12
N PRO A 26 -24.76 -53.75 16.88
CA PRO A 26 -24.83 -53.01 15.58
C PRO A 26 -26.13 -53.28 14.76
N SER A 27 -26.45 -52.47 13.74
CA SER A 27 -27.21 -52.92 12.54
C SER A 27 -27.15 -51.97 11.32
N THR A 28 -26.98 -52.57 10.14
CA THR A 28 -27.31 -52.05 8.78
C THR A 28 -28.31 -53.08 8.15
N PRO A 29 -28.91 -52.93 6.93
CA PRO A 29 -28.61 -51.98 5.85
C PRO A 29 -29.83 -51.39 5.06
N ASN A 30 -29.50 -50.57 4.05
CA ASN A 30 -30.22 -50.31 2.79
C ASN A 30 -31.67 -49.78 2.75
N LEU A 31 -31.85 -48.68 2.01
CA LEU A 31 -32.82 -48.68 0.89
C LEU A 31 -32.41 -47.70 -0.22
N ASN A 32 -32.64 -48.11 -1.47
CA ASN A 32 -32.28 -47.37 -2.68
C ASN A 32 -33.31 -46.28 -3.01
N HIS A 33 -32.87 -45.22 -3.72
CA HIS A 33 -33.63 -44.72 -4.86
C HIS A 33 -32.70 -44.24 -5.99
N HIS A 34 -32.82 -44.88 -7.15
CA HIS A 34 -32.32 -44.36 -8.42
C HIS A 34 -33.21 -43.21 -8.91
N ILE A 35 -32.65 -42.31 -9.74
CA ILE A 35 -33.08 -42.02 -11.14
C ILE A 35 -32.10 -40.98 -11.73
N VAL A 36 -31.16 -41.44 -12.56
CA VAL A 36 -31.06 -41.24 -14.04
C VAL A 36 -30.18 -40.04 -14.44
N VAL A 37 -29.34 -40.33 -15.44
CA VAL A 37 -28.28 -39.50 -16.02
C VAL A 37 -28.82 -38.49 -17.03
N SER A 38 -28.19 -37.31 -17.11
CA SER A 38 -28.04 -36.61 -18.40
C SER A 38 -26.61 -36.09 -18.55
N THR A 39 -25.89 -36.65 -19.52
CA THR A 39 -24.53 -36.22 -19.90
C THR A 39 -24.59 -35.25 -21.07
N THR A 40 -24.01 -34.06 -20.90
CA THR A 40 -23.55 -33.23 -22.02
C THR A 40 -22.04 -33.07 -21.94
N LYS A 41 -21.33 -33.44 -23.01
CA LYS A 41 -19.89 -33.27 -23.14
C LYS A 41 -19.56 -31.80 -23.47
N SER A 42 -18.54 -31.24 -22.84
CA SER A 42 -17.77 -30.14 -23.43
C SER A 42 -16.27 -30.32 -23.19
N VAL A 43 -15.51 -29.83 -24.17
CA VAL A 43 -14.09 -30.06 -24.47
C VAL A 43 -13.14 -29.71 -23.32
N ALA A 44 -12.12 -30.56 -23.11
CA ALA A 44 -11.04 -30.31 -22.15
C ALA A 44 -9.93 -29.38 -22.71
N PRO A 45 -9.47 -28.37 -21.95
CA PRO A 45 -8.25 -27.63 -22.25
C PRO A 45 -6.96 -28.38 -21.82
N SER A 46 -5.82 -27.91 -22.32
CA SER A 46 -4.51 -28.57 -22.28
C SER A 46 -3.86 -28.73 -20.90
N THR A 47 -3.09 -29.82 -20.77
CA THR A 47 -2.56 -30.40 -19.52
C THR A 47 -1.35 -29.67 -18.89
N GLN A 48 -1.27 -28.34 -18.96
CA GLN A 48 -0.17 -27.56 -18.32
C GLN A 48 -0.61 -26.77 -17.08
N THR A 49 -1.90 -26.55 -16.85
CA THR A 49 -2.42 -25.80 -15.70
C THR A 49 -2.32 -26.55 -14.36
N ALA A 50 -2.17 -27.88 -14.39
CA ALA A 50 -2.29 -28.72 -13.21
C ALA A 50 -1.05 -28.78 -12.29
N THR A 51 0.14 -28.46 -12.80
CA THR A 51 1.41 -28.82 -12.12
C THR A 51 1.94 -27.75 -11.15
N LEU A 52 1.45 -26.51 -11.24
CA LEU A 52 1.89 -25.40 -10.36
C LEU A 52 0.98 -25.14 -9.16
N HIS A 53 -0.26 -25.63 -9.18
CA HIS A 53 -1.17 -25.57 -8.02
C HIS A 53 -0.61 -26.29 -6.78
N THR A 54 0.31 -27.24 -6.97
CA THR A 54 0.97 -28.03 -5.92
C THR A 54 2.16 -27.34 -5.24
N LEU A 55 2.67 -26.23 -5.77
CA LEU A 55 3.82 -25.51 -5.18
C LEU A 55 3.43 -24.33 -4.29
N PHE A 56 2.16 -23.95 -4.28
CA PHE A 56 1.56 -23.12 -3.24
C PHE A 56 0.77 -24.02 -2.29
N HIS A 57 1.46 -24.60 -1.31
CA HIS A 57 0.78 -25.19 -0.16
C HIS A 57 0.09 -24.07 0.62
N HIS A 58 -1.16 -23.76 0.26
CA HIS A 58 -2.08 -23.10 1.18
C HIS A 58 -2.12 -23.92 2.47
N PRO A 59 -1.82 -23.32 3.64
CA PRO A 59 -2.35 -23.84 4.89
C PRO A 59 -3.88 -23.83 4.75
N GLN A 60 -4.54 -24.96 4.99
CA GLN A 60 -6.00 -25.04 5.06
C GLN A 60 -6.52 -24.38 6.35
N GLN A 61 -6.20 -23.10 6.53
CA GLN A 61 -6.69 -22.21 7.60
C GLN A 61 -6.92 -20.77 7.10
N LEU A 62 -7.26 -20.60 5.82
CA LEU A 62 -8.33 -19.64 5.52
C LEU A 62 -9.61 -20.17 6.18
N ARG A 63 -9.77 -19.88 7.48
CA ARG A 63 -11.09 -19.87 8.12
C ARG A 63 -11.97 -18.98 7.25
N ASN A 64 -13.23 -19.37 7.06
CA ASN A 64 -14.22 -18.60 6.31
C ASN A 64 -14.39 -17.19 6.91
N THR A 65 -13.56 -16.24 6.50
CA THR A 65 -13.83 -14.80 6.59
C THR A 65 -14.41 -14.38 5.26
N THR A 66 -15.63 -14.84 5.00
CA THR A 66 -16.49 -14.35 3.91
C THR A 66 -17.04 -12.94 4.20
N GLU A 67 -16.52 -12.29 5.24
CA GLU A 67 -16.68 -10.86 5.50
C GLU A 67 -15.70 -10.10 4.61
N SER A 68 -16.22 -9.54 3.52
CA SER A 68 -15.49 -8.55 2.74
C SER A 68 -15.12 -7.38 3.63
N VAL A 69 -13.83 -7.09 3.76
CA VAL A 69 -13.35 -5.92 4.53
C VAL A 69 -14.07 -4.68 3.99
N PRO A 70 -14.82 -3.94 4.82
CA PRO A 70 -15.58 -2.79 4.36
C PRO A 70 -14.66 -1.79 3.66
N GLN A 71 -15.02 -1.38 2.44
CA GLN A 71 -14.19 -0.54 1.57
C GLN A 71 -13.63 0.72 2.26
N HIS A 72 -14.37 1.30 3.21
CA HIS A 72 -13.94 2.46 4.00
C HIS A 72 -12.75 2.17 4.93
N GLN A 73 -12.63 0.96 5.50
CA GLN A 73 -11.56 0.59 6.44
C GLN A 73 -10.21 0.41 5.72
N ILE A 74 -10.24 0.05 4.44
CA ILE A 74 -9.03 -0.08 3.58
C ILE A 74 -8.39 1.29 3.33
N LEU A 75 -9.21 2.35 3.27
CA LEU A 75 -8.77 3.71 2.94
C LEU A 75 -8.55 4.59 4.16
N ASN A 76 -9.30 4.38 5.25
CA ASN A 76 -9.19 5.18 6.47
C ASN A 76 -8.95 4.33 7.73
N SER A 77 -7.73 3.84 7.90
CA SER A 77 -7.33 3.04 9.07
C SER A 77 -7.04 3.86 10.34
N GLY A 78 -6.82 5.18 10.22
CA GLY A 78 -6.34 6.02 11.33
C GLY A 78 -4.85 5.83 11.67
N PHE A 79 -4.10 5.09 10.83
CA PHE A 79 -2.68 4.80 11.04
C PHE A 79 -1.80 5.27 9.88
N THR A 80 -0.55 5.61 10.20
CA THR A 80 0.54 5.97 9.29
C THR A 80 1.74 5.02 9.42
N GLN A 81 2.68 5.09 8.47
CA GLN A 81 3.94 4.35 8.48
C GLN A 81 4.99 5.09 9.32
N MET A 82 5.84 4.35 10.01
CA MET A 82 6.79 4.90 10.98
C MET A 82 7.90 5.80 10.38
N PHE A 83 8.16 5.74 9.07
CA PHE A 83 9.28 6.46 8.43
C PHE A 83 9.10 7.99 8.35
N GLY A 84 7.88 8.49 8.59
CA GLY A 84 7.56 9.91 8.61
C GLY A 84 6.52 10.23 9.69
N SER A 85 6.12 11.50 9.77
CA SER A 85 5.09 11.99 10.70
C SER A 85 3.98 12.69 9.92
N THR A 86 2.74 12.58 10.36
CA THR A 86 1.61 13.33 9.79
C THR A 86 1.07 14.32 10.82
N ILE A 87 0.83 15.56 10.41
CA ILE A 87 0.05 16.54 11.19
C ILE A 87 -1.16 17.01 10.37
N VAL A 88 -2.25 17.38 11.02
CA VAL A 88 -3.42 18.01 10.40
C VAL A 88 -3.60 19.38 11.00
N VAL A 89 -3.78 20.38 10.15
CA VAL A 89 -3.73 21.79 10.50
C VAL A 89 -5.01 22.48 10.05
N ASP A 90 -5.62 23.26 10.94
CA ASP A 90 -6.70 24.16 10.58
C ASP A 90 -6.18 25.28 9.66
N PRO A 91 -6.72 25.47 8.46
CA PRO A 91 -6.19 26.39 7.46
C PRO A 91 -6.38 27.89 7.79
N LEU A 92 -7.14 28.24 8.84
CA LEU A 92 -7.42 29.62 9.23
C LEU A 92 -6.59 30.08 10.44
N SER A 93 -6.47 29.22 11.45
CA SER A 93 -5.80 29.49 12.73
C SER A 93 -4.42 28.84 12.87
N PHE A 94 -4.05 27.96 11.94
CA PHE A 94 -2.83 27.13 11.95
C PHE A 94 -2.68 26.21 13.16
N ARG A 95 -3.76 25.98 13.91
CA ARG A 95 -3.77 25.02 15.00
C ARG A 95 -3.69 23.59 14.49
N ILE A 96 -2.96 22.74 15.18
CA ILE A 96 -2.92 21.31 14.95
C ILE A 96 -4.23 20.71 15.46
N LEU A 97 -4.94 20.02 14.57
CA LEU A 97 -6.18 19.30 14.85
C LEU A 97 -5.95 17.81 15.10
N ALA A 98 -4.85 17.27 14.57
CA ALA A 98 -4.44 15.88 14.76
C ALA A 98 -2.95 15.72 14.44
N HIS A 99 -2.31 14.70 15.02
CA HIS A 99 -0.93 14.35 14.73
C HIS A 99 -0.66 12.86 14.95
N SER A 100 0.34 12.31 14.26
CA SER A 100 0.85 10.96 14.56
C SER A 100 1.56 10.92 15.92
N GLU A 101 1.48 9.81 16.64
CA GLU A 101 2.13 9.64 17.95
C GLU A 101 3.66 9.84 17.90
N ASN A 102 4.29 9.61 16.74
CA ASN A 102 5.74 9.78 16.55
C ASN A 102 6.17 11.22 16.22
N THR A 103 5.26 12.19 16.08
CA THR A 103 5.57 13.55 15.60
C THR A 103 6.62 14.27 16.46
N CYS A 104 6.47 14.26 17.79
CA CYS A 104 7.47 14.87 18.69
C CYS A 104 8.86 14.22 18.51
N LYS A 105 8.92 12.89 18.41
CA LYS A 105 10.18 12.15 18.19
C LYS A 105 10.84 12.54 16.87
N ILE A 106 10.07 12.62 15.78
CA ILE A 106 10.58 12.96 14.45
C ILE A 106 11.04 14.41 14.36
N LEU A 107 10.35 15.35 15.02
CA LEU A 107 10.76 16.75 15.04
C LEU A 107 11.84 17.10 16.08
N GLY A 108 12.25 16.13 16.92
CA GLY A 108 13.20 16.33 18.02
C GLY A 108 12.65 17.18 19.16
N ILE A 109 11.34 17.12 19.39
CA ILE A 109 10.61 17.89 20.41
C ILE A 109 10.33 16.97 21.62
N SER A 110 10.31 17.53 22.83
CA SER A 110 9.86 16.80 24.02
C SER A 110 8.44 16.23 23.79
N PRO A 111 8.10 15.03 24.30
CA PRO A 111 6.75 14.50 24.19
C PRO A 111 5.74 15.37 24.94
N PHE A 112 4.71 15.84 24.21
CA PHE A 112 3.48 16.42 24.73
C PHE A 112 2.38 16.30 23.66
N ASP A 113 1.13 16.52 24.01
CA ASP A 113 0.02 16.55 23.03
C ASP A 113 0.10 17.82 22.17
N LEU A 114 0.22 17.65 20.86
CA LEU A 114 0.33 18.78 19.93
C LEU A 114 -1.02 19.39 19.55
N CYS A 115 -2.15 18.76 19.92
CA CYS A 115 -3.49 19.28 19.60
C CYS A 115 -3.68 20.72 20.14
N GLY A 116 -4.26 21.58 19.32
CA GLY A 116 -4.46 23.01 19.62
C GLY A 116 -3.21 23.90 19.51
N ALA A 117 -1.99 23.33 19.40
CA ALA A 117 -0.75 24.11 19.25
C ALA A 117 -0.61 24.72 17.83
N ASP A 118 0.13 25.82 17.71
CA ASP A 118 0.43 26.44 16.41
C ASP A 118 1.43 25.58 15.62
N ALA A 119 0.99 25.04 14.48
CA ALA A 119 1.80 24.21 13.59
C ALA A 119 3.05 24.95 13.05
N LEU A 120 2.95 26.27 12.86
CA LEU A 120 4.07 27.09 12.35
C LEU A 120 5.17 27.27 13.41
N SER A 121 4.84 27.13 14.69
CA SER A 121 5.81 27.20 15.79
C SER A 121 6.80 26.03 15.80
N LEU A 122 6.44 24.87 15.20
CA LEU A 122 7.28 23.67 15.15
C LEU A 122 8.49 23.82 14.20
N PHE A 123 8.42 24.76 13.25
CA PHE A 123 9.39 24.92 12.18
C PHE A 123 10.20 26.22 12.31
N THR A 124 11.31 26.32 11.57
CA THR A 124 12.09 27.55 11.47
C THR A 124 11.27 28.69 10.83
N ARG A 125 11.66 29.96 11.06
CA ARG A 125 10.90 31.12 10.58
C ARG A 125 10.73 31.14 9.05
N SER A 126 11.74 30.70 8.29
CA SER A 126 11.65 30.59 6.83
C SER A 126 10.66 29.51 6.40
N SER A 127 10.72 28.32 7.03
CA SER A 127 9.79 27.22 6.77
C SER A 127 8.35 27.54 7.17
N ALA A 128 8.14 28.24 8.27
CA ALA A 128 6.83 28.73 8.70
C ALA A 128 6.17 29.63 7.63
N LEU A 129 6.92 30.59 7.06
CA LEU A 129 6.42 31.46 5.99
C LEU A 129 6.10 30.70 4.68
N LEU A 130 6.87 29.64 4.37
CA LEU A 130 6.58 28.76 3.23
C LEU A 130 5.28 27.96 3.45
N LEU A 131 5.09 27.39 4.65
CA LEU A 131 3.88 26.66 5.02
C LEU A 131 2.65 27.57 5.05
N GLU A 132 2.74 28.76 5.65
CA GLU A 132 1.65 29.74 5.67
C GLU A 132 1.18 30.09 4.24
N LYS A 133 2.14 30.33 3.33
CA LYS A 133 1.86 30.58 1.91
C LYS A 133 1.27 29.37 1.19
N ALA A 134 1.66 28.15 1.58
CA ALA A 134 1.14 26.92 1.02
C ALA A 134 -0.28 26.60 1.53
N PHE A 135 -0.57 26.80 2.81
CA PHE A 135 -1.90 26.60 3.42
C PHE A 135 -2.96 27.55 2.84
N LYS A 136 -2.55 28.78 2.50
CA LYS A 136 -3.39 29.79 1.84
C LYS A 136 -3.56 29.56 0.32
N ALA A 137 -2.90 28.57 -0.28
CA ALA A 137 -3.06 28.29 -1.70
C ALA A 137 -4.39 27.57 -1.99
N ARG A 138 -5.06 27.96 -3.08
CA ARG A 138 -6.29 27.29 -3.57
C ARG A 138 -6.06 25.81 -3.85
N GLU A 139 -4.91 25.47 -4.44
CA GLU A 139 -4.48 24.12 -4.74
C GLU A 139 -3.17 23.83 -4.02
N VAL A 140 -3.27 23.27 -2.80
CA VAL A 140 -2.12 22.97 -1.95
C VAL A 140 -1.18 21.94 -2.60
N ASN A 141 -1.73 20.99 -3.36
CA ASN A 141 -0.98 19.93 -4.03
C ASN A 141 0.07 20.48 -5.03
N LEU A 142 -0.17 21.65 -5.64
CA LEU A 142 0.78 22.32 -6.55
C LEU A 142 1.98 22.96 -5.81
N LYS A 143 2.02 22.90 -4.48
CA LYS A 143 3.16 23.32 -3.65
C LYS A 143 4.04 22.16 -3.20
N ASN A 144 3.67 20.92 -3.52
CA ASN A 144 4.37 19.74 -3.02
C ASN A 144 5.64 19.43 -3.84
N PRO A 145 6.77 19.09 -3.18
CA PRO A 145 6.98 19.13 -1.73
C PRO A 145 7.42 20.54 -1.28
N VAL A 146 6.99 20.95 -0.09
CA VAL A 146 7.55 22.14 0.59
C VAL A 146 8.73 21.70 1.43
N LEU A 147 9.95 22.14 1.12
CA LEU A 147 11.12 21.85 1.95
C LEU A 147 11.05 22.70 3.23
N ILE A 148 10.97 22.03 4.39
CA ILE A 148 10.79 22.65 5.70
C ILE A 148 11.80 22.10 6.70
N GLN A 149 12.12 22.86 7.75
CA GLN A 149 13.13 22.52 8.74
C GLN A 149 12.54 22.61 10.14
N SER A 150 12.75 21.57 10.97
CA SER A 150 12.37 21.58 12.39
C SER A 150 13.08 22.73 13.11
N ARG A 151 12.35 23.42 13.99
CA ARG A 151 12.94 24.45 14.86
C ARG A 151 13.91 23.87 15.88
N THR A 152 13.65 22.65 16.36
CA THR A 152 14.32 22.07 17.52
C THR A 152 15.48 21.16 17.12
N SER A 153 15.25 20.20 16.21
CA SER A 153 16.31 19.32 15.71
C SER A 153 17.17 19.95 14.60
N GLY A 154 16.64 20.96 13.90
CA GLY A 154 17.27 21.49 12.69
C GLY A 154 17.23 20.53 11.49
N GLU A 155 16.60 19.37 11.61
CA GLU A 155 16.45 18.43 10.49
C GLU A 155 15.50 18.96 9.42
N ALA A 156 15.77 18.61 8.17
CA ALA A 156 14.98 18.99 7.01
C ALA A 156 13.99 17.87 6.63
N PHE A 157 12.79 18.28 6.21
CA PHE A 157 11.68 17.42 5.82
C PHE A 157 11.08 17.93 4.50
N TYR A 158 10.61 17.00 3.68
CA TYR A 158 9.60 17.31 2.68
C TYR A 158 8.24 17.32 3.36
N GLY A 159 7.58 18.49 3.35
CA GLY A 159 6.16 18.63 3.67
C GLY A 159 5.31 18.35 2.43
N ILE A 160 4.48 17.31 2.47
CA ILE A 160 3.51 16.97 1.41
C ILE A 160 2.12 17.31 1.93
N LEU A 161 1.50 18.32 1.35
CA LEU A 161 0.20 18.85 1.76
C LEU A 161 -0.92 18.21 0.95
N HIS A 162 -2.01 17.80 1.61
CA HIS A 162 -3.27 17.48 0.96
C HIS A 162 -4.45 18.01 1.76
N ARG A 163 -5.49 18.50 1.07
CA ARG A 163 -6.67 19.09 1.71
C ARG A 163 -7.75 18.03 1.94
N ILE A 164 -8.35 18.05 3.13
CA ILE A 164 -9.46 17.19 3.55
C ILE A 164 -10.59 18.06 4.14
N ASN A 165 -11.73 17.45 4.45
CA ASN A 165 -12.88 18.18 5.03
C ASN A 165 -12.52 18.89 6.35
N ALA A 166 -11.72 18.24 7.22
CA ALA A 166 -11.33 18.78 8.51
C ALA A 166 -10.22 19.85 8.46
N GLY A 167 -9.49 19.99 7.35
CA GLY A 167 -8.34 20.90 7.28
C GLY A 167 -7.30 20.53 6.21
N ILE A 168 -6.03 20.80 6.50
CA ILE A 168 -4.90 20.42 5.64
C ILE A 168 -4.05 19.39 6.37
N VAL A 169 -3.89 18.22 5.79
CA VAL A 169 -2.93 17.22 6.24
C VAL A 169 -1.56 17.56 5.66
N VAL A 170 -0.52 17.45 6.47
CA VAL A 170 0.89 17.63 6.10
C VAL A 170 1.64 16.37 6.51
N ASP A 171 2.04 15.59 5.51
CA ASP A 171 2.98 14.48 5.70
C ASP A 171 4.40 15.03 5.72
N LEU A 172 5.19 14.62 6.72
CA LEU A 172 6.56 15.04 7.00
C LEU A 172 7.49 13.86 6.75
N GLU A 173 8.15 13.86 5.60
CA GLU A 173 9.13 12.84 5.22
C GLU A 173 10.55 13.39 5.42
N PRO A 174 11.44 12.75 6.20
CA PRO A 174 12.77 13.29 6.43
C PRO A 174 13.57 13.37 5.12
N ALA A 175 14.17 14.53 4.85
CA ALA A 175 14.90 14.77 3.60
C ALA A 175 16.25 14.02 3.55
N SER A 176 16.73 13.49 4.68
CA SER A 176 17.95 12.68 4.77
C SER A 176 17.89 11.35 4.02
N TRP A 177 16.69 10.84 3.68
CA TRP A 177 16.50 9.59 2.92
C TRP A 177 16.73 9.73 1.40
N THR A 178 17.33 10.82 0.92
CA THR A 178 17.67 10.97 -0.51
C THR A 178 18.91 10.17 -0.90
N GLU A 179 18.71 8.98 -1.49
CA GLU A 179 19.63 8.45 -2.49
C GLU A 179 19.66 9.40 -3.72
N ASN A 180 20.80 9.55 -4.38
CA ASN A 180 20.93 10.42 -5.56
C ASN A 180 20.04 9.88 -6.71
N PRO A 181 19.10 10.68 -7.26
CA PRO A 181 18.25 10.22 -8.34
C PRO A 181 19.04 10.06 -9.64
N VAL A 182 19.10 8.84 -10.17
CA VAL A 182 19.51 8.63 -11.56
C VAL A 182 18.34 9.06 -12.45
N LEU A 183 18.45 10.24 -13.05
CA LEU A 183 17.49 10.73 -14.04
C LEU A 183 17.78 10.09 -15.41
N SER A 184 17.25 8.90 -15.61
CA SER A 184 17.20 8.23 -16.91
C SER A 184 16.15 8.87 -17.83
N SER A 185 16.53 9.19 -19.06
CA SER A 185 15.62 9.68 -20.10
C SER A 185 14.72 8.55 -20.63
N PHE A 186 13.41 8.65 -20.42
CA PHE A 186 12.43 7.75 -21.04
C PHE A 186 12.05 8.27 -22.43
N GLU A 187 12.52 7.60 -23.48
CA GLU A 187 12.12 7.90 -24.86
C GLU A 187 10.91 7.05 -25.26
N CYS A 188 9.77 7.70 -25.49
CA CYS A 188 8.55 7.05 -25.98
C CYS A 188 8.63 6.76 -27.49
N GLY A 189 9.62 5.94 -27.90
CA GLY A 189 9.93 5.60 -29.30
C GLY A 189 9.61 4.14 -29.63
N GLY A 190 8.35 3.84 -29.93
CA GLY A 190 7.95 2.50 -30.36
C GLY A 190 6.45 2.39 -30.68
N SER A 191 6.11 1.55 -31.65
CA SER A 191 4.74 1.27 -32.09
C SER A 191 4.23 -0.11 -31.64
N ASP A 192 4.77 -0.62 -30.53
CA ASP A 192 4.41 -1.92 -29.95
C ASP A 192 4.29 -1.78 -28.42
N VAL A 193 3.09 -2.04 -27.90
CA VAL A 193 2.78 -2.06 -26.46
C VAL A 193 3.80 -2.87 -25.68
N LYS A 194 4.30 -4.00 -26.21
CA LYS A 194 5.28 -4.84 -25.51
C LYS A 194 6.63 -4.15 -25.35
N LEU A 195 7.10 -3.45 -26.38
CA LEU A 195 8.34 -2.66 -26.28
C LEU A 195 8.19 -1.50 -25.31
N LEU A 196 7.05 -0.81 -25.33
CA LEU A 196 6.74 0.24 -24.35
C LEU A 196 6.67 -0.31 -22.91
N CYS A 197 6.02 -1.46 -22.70
CA CYS A 197 5.92 -2.11 -21.39
C CYS A 197 7.29 -2.61 -20.89
N ASN A 198 8.14 -3.15 -21.77
CA ASN A 198 9.51 -3.56 -21.41
C ASN A 198 10.41 -2.36 -21.10
N SER A 199 10.30 -1.26 -21.86
CA SER A 199 11.06 -0.03 -21.62
C SER A 199 10.68 0.61 -20.29
N VAL A 200 9.38 0.72 -19.96
CA VAL A 200 8.95 1.34 -18.69
C VAL A 200 9.40 0.54 -17.45
N VAL A 201 9.40 -0.80 -17.49
CA VAL A 201 9.92 -1.58 -16.34
C VAL A 201 11.43 -1.44 -16.19
N GLU A 202 12.18 -1.32 -17.28
CA GLU A 202 13.63 -1.11 -17.23
C GLU A 202 13.94 0.26 -16.61
N THR A 203 13.38 1.34 -17.17
CA THR A 203 13.66 2.70 -16.70
C THR A 203 13.18 2.92 -15.27
N VAL A 204 12.02 2.38 -14.86
CA VAL A 204 11.58 2.45 -13.47
C VAL A 204 12.48 1.59 -12.56
N SER A 205 12.99 0.44 -13.02
CA SER A 205 13.97 -0.35 -12.26
C SER A 205 15.29 0.40 -12.05
N GLU A 206 15.78 1.12 -13.05
CA GLU A 206 17.00 1.95 -12.97
C GLU A 206 16.81 3.16 -12.04
N MET A 207 15.69 3.87 -12.17
CA MET A 207 15.37 5.04 -11.33
C MET A 207 15.17 4.70 -9.85
N THR A 208 14.61 3.52 -9.56
CA THR A 208 14.13 3.19 -8.21
C THR A 208 14.97 2.15 -7.47
N GLY A 209 15.73 1.30 -8.18
CA GLY A 209 16.55 0.24 -7.56
C GLY A 209 15.74 -0.82 -6.79
N TYR A 210 14.48 -1.05 -7.15
CA TYR A 210 13.67 -2.14 -6.58
C TYR A 210 14.11 -3.51 -7.15
N ASP A 211 13.87 -4.60 -6.41
CA ASP A 211 14.33 -5.95 -6.84
C ASP A 211 13.50 -6.52 -7.99
N ARG A 212 12.25 -6.06 -8.11
CA ARG A 212 11.31 -6.39 -9.18
C ARG A 212 10.49 -5.16 -9.51
N VAL A 213 10.29 -4.90 -10.80
CA VAL A 213 9.37 -3.90 -11.36
C VAL A 213 8.55 -4.57 -12.44
N MET A 214 7.22 -4.44 -12.39
CA MET A 214 6.31 -5.13 -13.30
C MET A 214 5.15 -4.25 -13.74
N VAL A 215 4.72 -4.41 -15.00
CA VAL A 215 3.49 -3.82 -15.54
C VAL A 215 2.35 -4.81 -15.29
N TYR A 216 1.44 -4.44 -14.40
CA TYR A 216 0.22 -5.17 -14.09
C TYR A 216 -0.95 -4.54 -14.84
N LYS A 217 -1.51 -5.24 -15.83
CA LYS A 217 -2.62 -4.76 -16.67
C LYS A 217 -3.95 -5.28 -16.12
N PHE A 218 -4.97 -4.44 -16.02
CA PHE A 218 -6.34 -4.90 -15.74
C PHE A 218 -7.05 -5.35 -17.03
N HIS A 219 -7.83 -6.43 -16.92
CA HIS A 219 -8.73 -6.93 -17.95
C HIS A 219 -10.18 -6.49 -17.72
N GLU A 220 -11.10 -6.91 -18.58
CA GLU A 220 -12.50 -6.42 -18.60
C GLU A 220 -13.34 -6.95 -17.42
N ASP A 221 -13.03 -8.15 -16.94
CA ASP A 221 -13.54 -8.81 -15.74
C ASP A 221 -12.72 -8.48 -14.47
N GLU A 222 -11.96 -7.38 -14.51
CA GLU A 222 -11.21 -6.77 -13.40
C GLU A 222 -10.06 -7.59 -12.79
N HIS A 223 -9.87 -8.84 -13.22
CA HIS A 223 -8.63 -9.58 -12.96
C HIS A 223 -7.44 -8.86 -13.63
N GLY A 224 -6.21 -9.16 -13.20
CA GLY A 224 -5.03 -8.58 -13.83
C GLY A 224 -3.93 -9.56 -14.20
N GLU A 225 -3.05 -9.12 -15.08
CA GLU A 225 -1.98 -9.91 -15.70
C GLU A 225 -0.66 -9.14 -15.65
N VAL A 226 0.44 -9.82 -15.35
CA VAL A 226 1.79 -9.24 -15.48
C VAL A 226 2.26 -9.32 -16.93
N VAL A 227 2.20 -8.20 -17.65
CA VAL A 227 2.48 -8.11 -19.11
C VAL A 227 3.89 -7.64 -19.46
N ALA A 228 4.67 -7.19 -18.47
CA ALA A 228 6.12 -6.98 -18.56
C ALA A 228 6.74 -7.03 -17.16
N GLU A 229 8.00 -7.45 -17.07
CA GLU A 229 8.71 -7.62 -15.80
C GLU A 229 10.22 -7.44 -15.96
N ARG A 230 10.81 -6.61 -15.10
CA ARG A 230 12.24 -6.58 -14.79
C ARG A 230 12.43 -7.09 -13.35
N LYS A 231 13.38 -7.98 -13.12
CA LYS A 231 13.63 -8.58 -11.80
C LYS A 231 15.11 -8.93 -11.60
N ARG A 232 15.52 -9.07 -10.34
CA ARG A 232 16.78 -9.70 -9.94
C ARG A 232 16.86 -11.15 -10.47
N PRO A 233 18.02 -11.68 -10.90
CA PRO A 233 18.11 -12.98 -11.58
C PRO A 233 17.57 -14.16 -10.78
N ASP A 234 17.81 -14.19 -9.47
CA ASP A 234 17.45 -15.25 -8.51
C ASP A 234 15.95 -15.34 -8.19
N LEU A 235 15.17 -14.28 -8.43
CA LEU A 235 13.74 -14.26 -8.13
C LEU A 235 12.94 -15.10 -9.15
N LYS A 236 11.90 -15.82 -8.71
CA LYS A 236 10.95 -16.48 -9.64
C LYS A 236 10.21 -15.42 -10.47
N PRO A 237 10.03 -15.59 -11.80
CA PRO A 237 9.28 -14.65 -12.62
C PRO A 237 7.79 -14.65 -12.28
N TYR A 238 7.15 -13.50 -12.41
CA TYR A 238 5.67 -13.36 -12.39
C TYR A 238 5.10 -13.01 -13.77
N MET A 239 5.95 -12.76 -14.77
CA MET A 239 5.56 -12.56 -16.17
C MET A 239 4.53 -13.61 -16.66
N GLY A 240 3.39 -13.15 -17.18
CA GLY A 240 2.30 -13.99 -17.68
C GLY A 240 1.42 -14.64 -16.60
N LEU A 241 1.63 -14.36 -15.31
CA LEU A 241 0.70 -14.78 -14.26
C LEU A 241 -0.54 -13.87 -14.22
N HIS A 242 -1.69 -14.50 -13.99
CA HIS A 242 -2.98 -13.83 -13.79
C HIS A 242 -3.36 -13.87 -12.31
N PHE A 243 -3.92 -12.77 -11.82
CA PHE A 243 -4.33 -12.55 -10.43
C PHE A 243 -5.81 -12.16 -10.38
N PRO A 244 -6.60 -12.71 -9.45
CA PRO A 244 -8.04 -12.45 -9.36
C PRO A 244 -8.34 -10.99 -9.00
N ALA A 245 -9.51 -10.49 -9.42
CA ALA A 245 -9.97 -9.12 -9.12
C ALA A 245 -9.99 -8.78 -7.61
N GLY A 246 -10.14 -9.79 -6.75
CA GLY A 246 -10.14 -9.64 -5.29
C GLY A 246 -8.81 -9.19 -4.69
N ASP A 247 -7.67 -9.44 -5.36
CA ASP A 247 -6.34 -9.05 -4.86
C ASP A 247 -6.14 -7.53 -4.87
N ILE A 248 -6.87 -6.82 -5.74
CA ILE A 248 -6.90 -5.35 -5.77
C ILE A 248 -8.37 -4.86 -5.73
N PRO A 249 -8.95 -4.74 -4.52
CA PRO A 249 -10.33 -4.32 -4.33
C PRO A 249 -10.68 -3.03 -5.05
N GLU A 250 -11.94 -2.90 -5.47
CA GLU A 250 -12.48 -1.73 -6.20
C GLU A 250 -12.11 -0.39 -5.52
N ALA A 251 -12.27 -0.28 -4.20
CA ALA A 251 -11.89 0.92 -3.44
C ALA A 251 -10.41 1.30 -3.58
N SER A 252 -9.51 0.31 -3.69
CA SER A 252 -8.09 0.55 -3.99
C SER A 252 -7.91 1.05 -5.42
N ARG A 253 -8.62 0.47 -6.40
CA ARG A 253 -8.59 0.91 -7.81
C ARG A 253 -9.11 2.33 -7.98
N VAL A 254 -10.21 2.70 -7.30
CA VAL A 254 -10.73 4.08 -7.24
C VAL A 254 -9.71 4.99 -6.56
N SER A 255 -9.12 4.59 -5.43
CA SER A 255 -8.06 5.37 -4.78
C SER A 255 -6.85 5.58 -5.69
N PHE A 256 -6.50 4.64 -6.57
CA PHE A 256 -5.36 4.77 -7.50
C PHE A 256 -5.59 5.80 -8.62
N LEU A 257 -6.85 6.10 -8.99
CA LEU A 257 -7.15 7.19 -9.93
C LEU A 257 -6.78 8.57 -9.35
N HIS A 258 -7.03 8.76 -8.05
CA HIS A 258 -6.76 10.01 -7.34
C HIS A 258 -5.33 10.07 -6.78
N ASN A 259 -4.89 9.01 -6.11
CA ASN A 259 -3.58 8.87 -5.46
C ASN A 259 -2.69 7.96 -6.30
N ARG A 260 -2.12 8.56 -7.36
CA ARG A 260 -1.43 7.84 -8.44
C ARG A 260 -0.11 7.19 -8.05
N VAL A 261 0.47 7.54 -6.90
CA VAL A 261 1.67 6.89 -6.36
C VAL A 261 1.42 6.50 -4.92
N ARG A 262 1.75 5.24 -4.58
CA ARG A 262 1.62 4.69 -3.25
C ARG A 262 2.88 3.93 -2.88
N MET A 263 3.48 4.24 -1.73
CA MET A 263 4.68 3.58 -1.22
C MET A 263 4.41 2.95 0.15
N ILE A 264 4.92 1.74 0.34
CA ILE A 264 5.03 1.04 1.62
C ILE A 264 6.53 0.79 1.81
N VAL A 265 7.14 1.49 2.78
CA VAL A 265 8.60 1.43 3.00
C VAL A 265 9.02 0.11 3.63
N ASP A 266 8.24 -0.32 4.61
CA ASP A 266 8.43 -1.53 5.39
C ASP A 266 7.06 -2.01 5.87
N ARG A 267 6.70 -3.24 5.54
CA ARG A 267 5.44 -3.88 5.96
C ARG A 267 5.49 -4.45 7.38
N ASP A 268 6.69 -4.70 7.91
CA ASP A 268 6.93 -5.30 9.22
C ASP A 268 7.15 -4.20 10.30
N ALA A 269 7.37 -2.96 9.87
CA ALA A 269 7.38 -1.79 10.75
C ALA A 269 5.99 -1.51 11.35
N SER A 270 5.94 -1.32 12.67
CA SER A 270 4.69 -1.06 13.39
C SER A 270 3.98 0.21 12.88
N PRO A 271 2.67 0.17 12.60
CA PRO A 271 1.91 1.35 12.24
C PRO A 271 1.84 2.33 13.41
N VAL A 272 1.86 3.63 13.11
CA VAL A 272 1.76 4.72 14.08
C VAL A 272 0.35 5.28 14.06
N ARG A 273 -0.30 5.42 15.22
CA ARG A 273 -1.66 5.96 15.31
C ARG A 273 -1.67 7.47 15.09
N VAL A 274 -2.70 7.98 14.43
CA VAL A 274 -3.01 9.42 14.40
C VAL A 274 -3.95 9.74 15.55
N VAL A 275 -3.47 10.56 16.48
CA VAL A 275 -4.25 11.16 17.57
C VAL A 275 -4.92 12.41 17.03
N HIS A 276 -6.16 12.67 17.43
CA HIS A 276 -6.91 13.85 17.03
C HIS A 276 -7.52 14.55 18.24
N ASP A 277 -7.74 15.86 18.09
CA ASP A 277 -8.42 16.69 19.07
C ASP A 277 -9.84 16.16 19.35
N GLU A 278 -10.31 16.26 20.59
CA GLU A 278 -11.64 15.80 21.02
C GLU A 278 -12.79 16.55 20.32
N THR A 279 -12.52 17.73 19.76
CA THR A 279 -13.49 18.49 18.97
C THR A 279 -13.75 17.92 17.58
N LEU A 280 -12.92 17.00 17.08
CA LEU A 280 -13.15 16.29 15.82
C LEU A 280 -14.12 15.11 16.02
N VAL A 281 -15.34 15.27 15.48
CA VAL A 281 -16.43 14.28 15.53
C VAL A 281 -16.11 12.99 14.76
N GLU A 282 -15.26 13.07 13.73
CA GLU A 282 -14.88 11.94 12.89
C GLU A 282 -13.36 11.83 12.77
N ALA A 283 -12.87 10.60 12.61
CA ALA A 283 -11.46 10.33 12.39
C ALA A 283 -10.96 10.93 11.06
N VAL A 284 -9.79 11.59 11.12
CA VAL A 284 -9.10 12.21 9.98
C VAL A 284 -9.00 11.23 8.80
N CYS A 285 -9.49 11.65 7.63
CA CYS A 285 -9.37 10.88 6.39
C CYS A 285 -7.92 10.88 5.87
N LEU A 286 -7.22 9.75 5.99
CA LEU A 286 -5.84 9.59 5.53
C LEU A 286 -5.70 9.11 4.07
N THR A 287 -6.79 9.04 3.30
CA THR A 287 -6.81 8.45 1.94
C THR A 287 -5.74 9.05 1.01
N GLY A 288 -5.50 10.36 1.10
CA GLY A 288 -4.50 11.10 0.30
C GLY A 288 -3.09 11.16 0.90
N SER A 289 -2.86 10.59 2.08
CA SER A 289 -1.56 10.65 2.77
C SER A 289 -0.54 9.74 2.10
N THR A 290 0.67 10.27 1.85
CA THR A 290 1.81 9.46 1.41
C THR A 290 2.20 8.47 2.50
N LEU A 291 2.01 8.86 3.76
CA LEU A 291 2.37 8.14 4.97
C LEU A 291 1.29 7.17 5.47
N ARG A 292 0.06 7.14 4.93
CA ARG A 292 -0.99 6.18 5.35
C ARG A 292 -0.42 4.76 5.54
N ALA A 293 -0.85 4.00 6.54
CA ALA A 293 -0.43 2.61 6.73
C ALA A 293 -1.10 1.66 5.71
N PRO A 294 -0.47 0.54 5.32
CA PRO A 294 -1.17 -0.54 4.64
C PRO A 294 -2.24 -1.18 5.56
N HIS A 295 -3.30 -1.71 4.97
CA HIS A 295 -4.29 -2.50 5.70
C HIS A 295 -3.72 -3.91 6.00
N GLY A 296 -4.12 -4.53 7.12
CA GLY A 296 -3.55 -5.80 7.60
C GLY A 296 -3.55 -6.94 6.57
N CYS A 297 -4.67 -7.13 5.84
CA CYS A 297 -4.73 -8.14 4.78
C CYS A 297 -3.70 -7.91 3.64
N HIS A 298 -3.33 -6.66 3.36
CA HIS A 298 -2.30 -6.36 2.36
C HIS A 298 -0.89 -6.55 2.93
N VAL A 299 -0.69 -6.31 4.24
CA VAL A 299 0.56 -6.68 4.93
C VAL A 299 0.78 -8.19 4.85
N GLU A 300 -0.25 -9.00 5.10
CA GLU A 300 -0.21 -10.47 4.96
C GLU A 300 0.03 -10.91 3.52
N TYR A 301 -0.65 -10.28 2.55
CA TYR A 301 -0.42 -10.53 1.12
C TYR A 301 1.04 -10.28 0.71
N MET A 302 1.64 -9.17 1.14
CA MET A 302 3.06 -8.88 0.89
C MET A 302 4.00 -9.91 1.53
N ALA A 303 3.64 -10.47 2.70
CA ALA A 303 4.39 -11.57 3.34
C ALA A 303 4.42 -12.81 2.46
N ASN A 304 3.24 -13.22 1.99
CA ASN A 304 3.06 -14.39 1.13
C ASN A 304 3.79 -14.24 -0.22
N MET A 305 3.91 -13.00 -0.71
CA MET A 305 4.67 -12.65 -1.92
C MET A 305 6.18 -12.46 -1.68
N GLY A 306 6.64 -12.49 -0.42
CA GLY A 306 8.05 -12.33 -0.06
C GLY A 306 8.63 -10.93 -0.33
N CYS A 307 7.80 -9.88 -0.32
CA CYS A 307 8.24 -8.49 -0.49
C CYS A 307 8.05 -7.69 0.80
N VAL A 308 9.07 -6.92 1.20
CA VAL A 308 9.06 -6.08 2.41
C VAL A 308 8.64 -4.65 2.08
N ALA A 309 9.17 -4.09 1.00
CA ALA A 309 8.79 -2.78 0.48
C ALA A 309 7.99 -2.90 -0.83
N SER A 310 7.09 -1.95 -1.08
CA SER A 310 6.29 -1.87 -2.29
C SER A 310 6.10 -0.43 -2.78
N LEU A 311 6.20 -0.22 -4.09
CA LEU A 311 5.84 1.03 -4.76
C LEU A 311 4.86 0.72 -5.89
N VAL A 312 3.69 1.35 -5.84
CA VAL A 312 2.66 1.24 -6.87
C VAL A 312 2.48 2.59 -7.55
N ILE A 313 2.51 2.62 -8.89
CA ILE A 313 2.28 3.80 -9.72
C ILE A 313 1.15 3.51 -10.71
N SER A 314 0.18 4.40 -10.80
CA SER A 314 -1.05 4.18 -11.56
C SER A 314 -0.88 4.52 -13.03
N VAL A 315 -1.13 3.55 -13.91
CA VAL A 315 -1.20 3.76 -15.37
C VAL A 315 -2.62 4.18 -15.72
N VAL A 316 -2.82 5.49 -15.85
CA VAL A 316 -4.11 6.09 -16.18
C VAL A 316 -4.13 6.49 -17.65
N VAL A 317 -5.19 6.13 -18.36
CA VAL A 317 -5.43 6.47 -19.77
C VAL A 317 -6.76 7.19 -19.92
N ASP A 318 -6.89 8.03 -20.94
CA ASP A 318 -8.15 8.68 -21.30
C ASP A 318 -9.10 7.66 -21.95
N GLY A 319 -10.33 7.56 -21.42
CA GLY A 319 -11.38 6.63 -21.85
C GLY A 319 -12.02 6.97 -23.20
N GLY A 320 -11.81 8.18 -23.72
CA GLY A 320 -12.37 8.67 -24.99
C GLY A 320 -13.71 9.40 -24.85
N ASP A 321 -14.40 9.23 -23.73
CA ASP A 321 -15.62 9.94 -23.31
C ASP A 321 -15.33 11.14 -22.39
N GLY A 322 -14.06 11.48 -22.20
CA GLY A 322 -13.58 12.46 -21.22
C GLY A 322 -13.33 11.90 -19.82
N SER A 323 -13.62 10.62 -19.57
CA SER A 323 -13.26 9.94 -18.33
C SER A 323 -11.78 9.50 -18.31
N MET A 324 -11.26 9.25 -17.11
CA MET A 324 -9.93 8.69 -16.89
C MET A 324 -10.08 7.24 -16.41
N LYS A 325 -9.55 6.28 -17.18
CA LYS A 325 -9.59 4.85 -16.88
C LYS A 325 -8.25 4.39 -16.30
N LEU A 326 -8.31 3.60 -15.22
CA LEU A 326 -7.16 2.86 -14.71
C LEU A 326 -6.90 1.67 -15.66
N TRP A 327 -5.85 1.76 -16.48
CA TRP A 327 -5.47 0.68 -17.40
C TRP A 327 -4.67 -0.42 -16.69
N GLY A 328 -3.88 -0.02 -15.70
CA GLY A 328 -2.97 -0.92 -15.00
C GLY A 328 -2.16 -0.18 -13.94
N LEU A 329 -1.18 -0.87 -13.39
CA LEU A 329 -0.26 -0.39 -12.37
C LEU A 329 1.17 -0.76 -12.79
N ILE A 330 2.13 0.11 -12.51
CA ILE A 330 3.53 -0.30 -12.34
C ILE A 330 3.70 -0.67 -10.86
N ILE A 331 4.06 -1.91 -10.58
CA ILE A 331 4.23 -2.43 -9.22
C ILE A 331 5.71 -2.77 -9.05
N CYS A 332 6.32 -2.26 -7.99
CA CYS A 332 7.72 -2.51 -7.66
C CYS A 332 7.79 -3.20 -6.30
N HIS A 333 8.54 -4.28 -6.17
CA HIS A 333 8.76 -5.02 -4.91
C HIS A 333 10.25 -5.07 -4.55
N HIS A 334 10.55 -5.01 -3.25
CA HIS A 334 11.92 -5.13 -2.72
C HIS A 334 11.93 -6.09 -1.52
N ALA A 335 13.01 -6.86 -1.35
CA ALA A 335 13.15 -7.88 -0.31
C ALA A 335 13.54 -7.31 1.07
N SER A 336 13.87 -6.02 1.14
CA SER A 336 14.21 -5.27 2.35
C SER A 336 13.46 -3.93 2.40
N PRO A 337 13.47 -3.20 3.53
CA PRO A 337 12.88 -1.87 3.60
C PRO A 337 13.50 -0.91 2.58
N LYS A 338 12.66 -0.15 1.86
CA LYS A 338 13.12 0.84 0.87
C LYS A 338 12.23 2.05 0.79
N CYS A 339 12.81 3.23 1.03
CA CYS A 339 12.14 4.52 0.93
C CYS A 339 12.68 5.30 -0.28
N LEU A 340 11.77 5.88 -1.08
CA LEU A 340 12.13 6.80 -2.16
C LEU A 340 11.70 8.22 -1.79
N SER A 341 12.57 9.20 -2.08
CA SER A 341 12.25 10.61 -1.88
C SER A 341 11.00 11.02 -2.66
N PHE A 342 10.24 11.99 -2.14
CA PHE A 342 9.06 12.51 -2.84
C PHE A 342 9.38 13.03 -4.26
N PRO A 343 10.48 13.78 -4.51
CA PRO A 343 10.86 14.19 -5.86
C PRO A 343 11.07 13.01 -6.83
N LEU A 344 11.73 11.93 -6.39
CA LEU A 344 11.93 10.74 -7.23
C LEU A 344 10.60 10.05 -7.54
N ARG A 345 9.69 9.95 -6.57
CA ARG A 345 8.33 9.43 -6.78
C ARG A 345 7.50 10.28 -7.74
N ARG A 346 7.67 11.62 -7.75
CA ARG A 346 7.05 12.52 -8.75
C ARG A 346 7.66 12.34 -10.15
N ALA A 347 8.97 12.09 -10.25
CA ALA A 347 9.62 11.79 -11.52
C ALA A 347 9.12 10.46 -12.12
N CYS A 348 9.03 9.41 -11.31
CA CYS A 348 8.48 8.12 -11.73
C CYS A 348 7.00 8.23 -12.13
N GLU A 349 6.18 9.00 -11.40
CA GLU A 349 4.79 9.29 -11.81
C GLU A 349 4.75 9.95 -13.20
N SER A 350 5.57 10.99 -13.42
CA SER A 350 5.59 11.76 -14.67
C SER A 350 5.97 10.88 -15.86
N LEU A 351 6.93 9.98 -15.67
CA LEU A 351 7.33 8.95 -16.64
C LEU A 351 6.16 8.00 -16.95
N VAL A 352 5.51 7.45 -15.92
CA VAL A 352 4.37 6.52 -16.10
C VAL A 352 3.17 7.21 -16.75
N GLN A 353 2.98 8.51 -16.53
CA GLN A 353 1.97 9.31 -17.25
C GLN A 353 2.34 9.55 -18.72
N ALA A 354 3.62 9.64 -19.08
CA ALA A 354 4.07 9.66 -20.47
C ALA A 354 3.83 8.29 -21.15
N PHE A 355 4.17 7.19 -20.47
CA PHE A 355 3.86 5.82 -20.90
C PHE A 355 2.35 5.62 -21.14
N GLY A 356 1.49 6.05 -20.21
CA GLY A 356 0.03 5.97 -20.36
C GLY A 356 -0.51 6.73 -21.58
N LYS A 357 0.10 7.86 -21.95
CA LYS A 357 -0.22 8.58 -23.20
C LYS A 357 0.24 7.79 -24.43
N GLY A 358 1.42 7.18 -24.40
CA GLY A 358 1.93 6.31 -25.46
C GLY A 358 0.97 5.18 -25.81
N LEU A 359 0.46 4.46 -24.79
CA LEU A 359 -0.52 3.38 -24.94
C LEU A 359 -1.81 3.81 -25.67
N LYS A 360 -2.24 5.07 -25.57
CA LYS A 360 -3.43 5.57 -26.28
C LYS A 360 -3.17 5.76 -27.78
N MET A 361 -2.03 6.35 -28.12
CA MET A 361 -1.69 6.66 -29.52
C MET A 361 -1.66 5.39 -30.39
N GLU A 362 -1.12 4.29 -29.86
CA GLU A 362 -1.07 3.00 -30.57
C GLU A 362 -2.46 2.41 -30.81
N LYS A 363 -3.36 2.44 -29.81
CA LYS A 363 -4.75 1.99 -29.97
C LYS A 363 -5.53 2.81 -31.01
N SER A 364 -5.31 4.12 -31.07
CA SER A 364 -5.93 4.98 -32.09
C SER A 364 -5.39 4.73 -33.50
N SER A 365 -4.07 4.51 -33.64
CA SER A 365 -3.47 4.15 -34.94
C SER A 365 -3.96 2.78 -35.43
N ALA A 366 -4.13 1.79 -34.55
CA ALA A 366 -4.64 0.46 -34.91
C ALA A 366 -6.11 0.46 -35.39
N LEU A 367 -6.91 1.47 -35.01
CA LEU A 367 -8.27 1.65 -35.52
C LEU A 367 -8.33 2.36 -36.88
N CYS A 368 -7.28 3.10 -37.27
CA CYS A 368 -7.29 3.90 -38.49
C CYS A 368 -6.85 3.13 -39.76
N PHE A 369 -6.50 1.86 -39.62
CA PHE A 369 -6.09 0.93 -40.68
C PHE A 369 -7.01 -0.31 -40.78
N ARG A 370 -8.30 -0.17 -40.44
CA ARG A 370 -9.34 -1.19 -40.63
C ARG A 370 -10.52 -0.66 -41.41
#